data_AF-A0A5J5ENR3-F1
#
_entry.id   AF-A0A5J5ENR3-F1
#
_cell.length_a   1.000
_cell.length_b   1.000
_cell.length_c   1.000
_cell.angle_alpha   90.00
_cell.angle_beta   90.00
_cell.angle_gamma   90.00
#
_symmetry.space_group_name_H-M   'P 1'
#
loop_
_entity.id
_entity.type
_entity.pdbx_description
1 polymer ?
#
loop_
_entity_poly.entity_id
_entity_poly.type
_entity_poly.pdbx_seq_one_letter_code
_entity_poly.pdbx_strand_id
1 'polypeptide(L)'
;VTVCCDSQAAIKRLRDTSYGPGQALAKWAINYARRLTWKRVKVEIRWVPGHKDLEGNEATDKAAKEAARRHLPGKDDRVGDTFTSLAFIKRHLTHAKWAASRRWIQKRTTKGNSYVPPKTIQPDPALFSAPKGIASRLMQLRTGHALIGTHCKKRHIGGVTDDTCRLCERYPESREHLFRHCPRWRMERKDLEAAVKKEAKTHPRLKTWRTWNMARFLAEPVFTPALLQFLKDTGVARCPPR
;
A
#
# COMPACT_ATOMS: atom_id res chain seq x y z
N VAL A 1 -8.94 33.30 -31.15
CA VAL A 1 -9.05 31.89 -30.69
C VAL A 1 -8.58 31.82 -29.26
N THR A 2 -9.46 31.39 -28.35
CA THR A 2 -9.13 31.18 -26.94
C THR A 2 -9.18 29.69 -26.67
N VAL A 3 -8.10 29.13 -26.13
CA VAL A 3 -7.99 27.72 -25.76
C VAL A 3 -7.97 27.62 -24.24
N CYS A 4 -8.95 26.94 -23.66
CA CYS A 4 -8.96 26.65 -22.22
C CYS A 4 -8.20 25.35 -21.94
N CYS A 5 -7.37 25.33 -20.90
CA CYS A 5 -6.58 24.16 -20.52
C CYS A 5 -6.48 24.03 -19.00
N ASP A 6 -6.76 22.85 -18.46
CA ASP A 6 -6.66 22.58 -17.03
C ASP A 6 -5.27 22.10 -16.58
N SER A 7 -4.44 21.65 -17.52
CA SER A 7 -3.07 21.21 -17.26
C SER A 7 -2.10 22.38 -17.15
N GLN A 8 -1.89 22.83 -15.90
CA GLN A 8 -0.83 23.82 -15.60
C GLN A 8 0.56 23.35 -16.10
N ALA A 9 0.83 22.04 -16.06
CA ALA A 9 2.07 21.46 -16.57
C ALA A 9 2.20 21.65 -18.09
N ALA A 10 1.13 21.45 -18.86
CA ALA A 10 1.15 21.68 -20.30
C ALA A 10 1.35 23.16 -20.62
N ILE A 11 0.63 24.06 -19.93
CA ILE A 11 0.78 25.51 -20.12
C ILE A 11 2.21 25.96 -19.81
N LYS A 12 2.80 25.49 -18.70
CA LYS A 12 4.21 25.76 -18.37
C LYS A 12 5.14 25.19 -19.45
N ARG A 13 4.89 23.98 -19.94
CA ARG A 13 5.69 23.33 -20.97
C ARG A 13 5.72 24.12 -22.29
N LEU A 14 4.64 24.83 -22.62
CA LEU A 14 4.56 25.68 -23.82
C LEU A 14 5.42 26.95 -23.75
N ARG A 15 5.89 27.34 -22.56
CA ARG A 15 6.75 28.54 -22.39
C ARG A 15 8.21 28.30 -22.77
N ASP A 16 8.61 27.04 -22.92
CA ASP A 16 9.99 26.64 -23.21
C ASP A 16 10.02 25.58 -24.32
N THR A 17 11.07 25.51 -25.11
CA THR A 17 11.28 24.46 -26.13
C THR A 17 12.54 23.61 -25.89
N SER A 18 13.16 23.76 -24.71
CA SER A 18 14.28 22.97 -24.22
C SER A 18 14.02 21.46 -24.26
N TYR A 19 15.09 20.67 -24.17
CA TYR A 19 15.01 19.22 -24.17
C TYR A 19 14.22 18.71 -22.96
N GLY A 20 13.30 17.78 -23.21
CA GLY A 20 12.53 17.15 -22.15
C GLY A 20 11.21 16.53 -22.62
N PRO A 21 10.45 15.92 -21.71
CA PRO A 21 9.16 15.32 -22.01
C PRO A 21 8.22 16.31 -22.70
N GLY A 22 7.51 15.85 -23.74
CA GLY A 22 6.54 16.67 -24.47
C GLY A 22 7.15 17.77 -25.37
N GLN A 23 8.47 17.77 -25.61
CA GLN A 23 9.12 18.78 -26.47
C GLN A 23 8.53 18.84 -27.88
N ALA A 24 8.32 17.69 -28.52
CA ALA A 24 7.74 17.64 -29.88
C ALA A 24 6.36 18.31 -29.90
N LEU A 25 5.49 17.96 -28.96
CA LEU A 25 4.15 18.53 -28.81
C LEU A 25 4.18 20.04 -28.53
N ALA A 26 5.09 20.50 -27.67
CA ALA A 26 5.25 21.93 -27.38
C ALA A 26 5.68 22.71 -28.62
N LYS A 27 6.67 22.20 -29.37
CA LYS A 27 7.13 22.80 -30.63
C LYS A 27 6.00 22.86 -31.66
N TRP A 28 5.19 21.81 -31.79
CA TRP A 28 4.05 21.80 -32.70
C TRP A 28 2.99 22.84 -32.31
N ALA A 29 2.57 22.87 -31.05
CA ALA A 29 1.59 23.82 -30.57
C ALA A 29 2.04 25.28 -30.80
N ILE A 30 3.32 25.58 -30.53
CA ILE A 30 3.91 26.90 -30.80
C ILE A 30 3.89 27.20 -32.30
N ASN A 31 4.24 26.24 -33.16
CA ASN A 31 4.21 26.43 -34.61
C ASN A 31 2.79 26.67 -35.16
N TYR A 32 1.78 25.95 -34.64
CA TYR A 32 0.38 26.22 -34.99
C TYR A 32 -0.08 27.61 -34.53
N ALA A 33 0.26 28.01 -33.31
CA ALA A 33 -0.05 29.35 -32.80
C ALA A 33 0.61 30.45 -33.66
N ARG A 34 1.87 30.26 -34.08
CA ARG A 34 2.57 31.15 -35.02
C ARG A 34 1.82 31.26 -36.35
N ARG A 35 1.44 30.13 -36.97
CA ARG A 35 0.69 30.12 -38.24
C ARG A 35 -0.63 30.88 -38.17
N LEU A 36 -1.35 30.77 -37.05
CA LEU A 36 -2.58 31.55 -36.82
C LEU A 36 -2.29 33.05 -36.66
N THR A 37 -1.21 33.39 -35.96
CA THR A 37 -0.77 34.78 -35.77
C THR A 37 -0.39 35.43 -37.10
N TRP A 38 0.30 34.71 -37.99
CA TRP A 38 0.61 35.16 -39.36
C TRP A 38 -0.66 35.49 -40.18
N LYS A 39 -1.77 34.81 -39.90
CA LYS A 39 -3.09 35.09 -40.49
C LYS A 39 -3.87 36.17 -39.73
N ARG A 40 -3.22 36.94 -38.85
CA ARG A 40 -3.83 37.95 -37.98
C ARG A 40 -4.90 37.41 -37.02
N VAL A 41 -4.87 36.12 -36.70
CA VAL A 41 -5.76 35.51 -35.71
C VAL A 41 -5.06 35.51 -34.35
N LYS A 42 -5.59 36.29 -33.39
CA LYS A 42 -5.09 36.30 -32.01
C LYS A 42 -5.33 34.94 -31.35
N VAL A 43 -4.29 34.33 -30.77
CA VAL A 43 -4.34 33.08 -30.02
C VAL A 43 -4.06 33.36 -28.56
N GLU A 44 -4.93 32.88 -27.66
CA GLU A 44 -4.76 32.98 -26.21
C GLU A 44 -5.00 31.61 -25.56
N ILE A 45 -4.18 31.26 -24.57
CA ILE A 45 -4.38 30.06 -23.75
C ILE A 45 -4.73 30.50 -22.33
N ARG A 46 -5.89 30.08 -21.83
CA ARG A 46 -6.35 30.38 -20.47
C ARG A 46 -6.36 29.12 -19.63
N TRP A 47 -5.80 29.23 -18.43
CA TRP A 47 -5.92 28.15 -17.46
C TRP A 47 -7.34 28.12 -16.88
N VAL A 48 -7.91 26.93 -16.75
CA VAL A 48 -9.18 26.70 -16.06
C VAL A 48 -9.00 25.60 -15.00
N PRO A 49 -9.71 25.63 -13.88
CA PRO A 49 -9.61 24.57 -12.89
C PRO A 49 -10.27 23.28 -13.43
N GLY A 50 -9.57 22.16 -13.29
CA GLY A 50 -10.14 20.82 -13.54
C GLY A 50 -11.07 20.38 -12.41
N HIS A 51 -12.02 19.48 -12.71
CA HIS A 51 -12.95 18.89 -11.74
C HIS A 51 -13.78 19.93 -10.95
N LYS A 52 -14.31 20.92 -11.67
CA LYS A 52 -15.16 21.98 -11.13
C LYS A 52 -16.49 22.10 -11.88
N ASP A 53 -16.97 21.01 -12.50
CA ASP A 53 -18.25 20.95 -13.21
C ASP A 53 -18.34 21.99 -14.37
N LEU A 54 -17.19 22.35 -14.94
CA LEU A 54 -17.14 23.16 -16.15
C LEU A 54 -17.43 22.26 -17.36
N GLU A 55 -18.68 22.27 -17.80
CA GLU A 55 -19.23 21.37 -18.83
C GLU A 55 -18.29 21.14 -20.02
N GLY A 56 -17.74 22.21 -20.61
CA GLY A 56 -16.81 22.11 -21.75
C GLY A 56 -15.47 21.43 -21.42
N ASN A 57 -14.91 21.68 -20.23
CA ASN A 57 -13.66 21.03 -19.79
C ASN A 57 -13.92 19.55 -19.47
N GLU A 58 -15.03 19.24 -18.83
CA GLU A 58 -15.39 17.85 -18.48
C GLU A 58 -15.73 17.01 -19.70
N ALA A 59 -16.45 17.57 -20.67
CA ALA A 59 -16.68 16.92 -21.95
C ALA A 59 -15.36 16.61 -22.68
N THR A 60 -14.42 17.56 -22.66
CA THR A 60 -13.08 17.39 -23.26
C THR A 60 -12.26 16.32 -22.52
N ASP A 61 -12.23 16.33 -21.19
CA ASP A 61 -11.53 15.32 -20.39
C ASP A 61 -12.13 13.91 -20.59
N LYS A 62 -13.47 13.80 -20.64
CA LYS A 62 -14.16 12.53 -20.95
C LYS A 62 -13.77 12.01 -22.33
N ALA A 63 -13.80 12.86 -23.35
CA ALA A 63 -13.41 12.49 -24.71
C ALA A 63 -11.94 12.07 -24.80
N ALA A 64 -11.04 12.81 -24.15
CA ALA A 64 -9.61 12.47 -24.09
C ALA A 64 -9.37 11.13 -23.38
N LYS A 65 -10.07 10.85 -22.27
CA LYS A 65 -10.01 9.56 -21.56
C LYS A 65 -10.54 8.41 -22.40
N GLU A 66 -11.60 8.63 -23.17
CA GLU A 66 -12.13 7.61 -24.08
C GLU A 66 -11.15 7.31 -25.20
N ALA A 67 -10.60 8.34 -25.84
CA ALA A 67 -9.57 8.19 -26.86
C ALA A 67 -8.34 7.46 -26.32
N ALA A 68 -7.88 7.77 -25.11
CA ALA A 68 -6.74 7.11 -24.47
C ALA A 68 -7.01 5.63 -24.09
N ARG A 69 -8.27 5.19 -24.04
CA ARG A 69 -8.62 3.77 -23.84
C ARG A 69 -8.49 2.97 -25.14
N ARG A 70 -8.69 3.61 -26.30
CA ARG A 70 -8.53 2.95 -27.60
C ARG A 70 -7.05 2.68 -27.84
N HIS A 71 -6.72 1.42 -28.16
CA HIS A 71 -5.33 0.99 -28.39
C HIS A 71 -4.87 1.26 -29.83
N LEU A 72 -5.82 1.47 -30.74
CA LEU A 72 -5.59 1.76 -32.14
C LEU A 72 -6.52 2.89 -32.59
N PRO A 73 -6.07 3.75 -33.52
CA PRO A 73 -6.96 4.68 -34.20
C PRO A 73 -8.05 3.92 -34.95
N GLY A 74 -9.26 4.47 -34.99
CA GLY A 74 -10.34 4.02 -35.86
C GLY A 74 -10.01 4.25 -37.34
N LYS A 75 -10.79 3.61 -38.23
CA LYS A 75 -10.61 3.67 -39.69
C LYS A 75 -10.60 5.10 -40.24
N ASP A 76 -11.33 6.01 -39.61
CA ASP A 76 -11.49 7.41 -40.02
C ASP A 76 -10.67 8.41 -39.18
N ASP A 77 -9.85 7.92 -38.24
CA ASP A 77 -9.05 8.80 -37.40
C ASP A 77 -7.89 9.41 -38.21
N ARG A 78 -7.69 10.73 -38.08
CA ARG A 78 -6.48 11.38 -38.60
C ARG A 78 -5.27 10.93 -37.79
N VAL A 79 -4.54 9.94 -38.30
CA VAL A 79 -3.29 9.47 -37.71
C VAL A 79 -2.20 10.50 -38.02
N GLY A 80 -1.84 11.33 -37.05
CA GLY A 80 -0.63 12.16 -37.13
C GLY A 80 0.65 11.32 -36.96
N ASP A 81 1.80 11.97 -36.84
CA ASP A 81 3.06 11.26 -36.56
C ASP A 81 2.93 10.40 -35.31
N THR A 82 3.18 9.10 -35.44
CA THR A 82 3.06 8.13 -34.37
C THR A 82 4.26 8.26 -33.43
N PHE A 83 4.07 8.89 -32.28
CA PHE A 83 5.08 8.87 -31.22
C PHE A 83 4.58 8.07 -30.01
N THR A 84 5.36 7.08 -29.60
CA THR A 84 5.13 6.38 -28.34
C THR A 84 5.76 7.18 -27.22
N SER A 85 4.96 7.69 -26.29
CA SER A 85 5.51 8.43 -25.16
C SER A 85 6.33 7.53 -24.24
N LEU A 86 7.45 8.03 -23.71
CA LEU A 86 8.25 7.33 -22.70
C LEU A 86 7.41 6.98 -21.46
N ALA A 87 6.42 7.82 -21.13
CA ALA A 87 5.49 7.59 -20.03
C ALA A 87 4.63 6.34 -20.26
N PHE A 88 4.14 6.13 -21.50
CA PHE A 88 3.40 4.93 -21.88
C PHE A 88 4.26 3.67 -21.68
N ILE A 89 5.49 3.67 -22.21
CA ILE A 89 6.42 2.54 -22.08
C ILE A 89 6.72 2.27 -20.59
N LYS A 90 7.05 3.31 -19.81
CA LYS A 90 7.32 3.18 -18.37
C LYS A 90 6.14 2.60 -17.61
N ARG A 91 4.90 2.98 -17.95
CA ARG A 91 3.69 2.43 -17.34
C ARG A 91 3.55 0.94 -17.61
N HIS A 92 3.70 0.52 -18.87
CA HIS A 92 3.65 -0.90 -19.25
C HIS A 92 4.74 -1.71 -18.55
N LEU A 93 5.97 -1.21 -18.53
CA LEU A 93 7.08 -1.85 -17.82
C LEU A 93 6.80 -1.98 -16.32
N THR A 94 6.26 -0.92 -15.70
CA THR A 94 5.89 -0.91 -14.28
C THR A 94 4.82 -1.96 -14.00
N HIS A 95 3.77 -2.03 -14.82
CA HIS A 95 2.72 -3.05 -14.70
C HIS A 95 3.29 -4.47 -14.83
N ALA A 96 4.16 -4.70 -15.81
CA ALA A 96 4.80 -6.01 -16.03
C ALA A 96 5.69 -6.40 -14.83
N LYS A 97 6.50 -5.46 -14.31
CA LYS A 97 7.34 -5.64 -13.11
C LYS A 97 6.50 -6.04 -11.89
N TRP A 98 5.41 -5.31 -11.61
CA TRP A 98 4.51 -5.63 -10.50
C TRP A 98 3.81 -6.98 -10.68
N ALA A 99 3.36 -7.30 -11.89
CA ALA A 99 2.73 -8.59 -12.17
C ALA A 99 3.71 -9.76 -11.96
N ALA A 100 4.95 -9.62 -12.44
CA ALA A 100 6.01 -10.60 -12.22
C ALA A 100 6.34 -10.76 -10.73
N SER A 101 6.48 -9.65 -10.00
CA SER A 101 6.71 -9.65 -8.55
C SER A 101 5.60 -10.37 -7.78
N ARG A 102 4.33 -10.08 -8.09
CA ARG A 102 3.18 -10.77 -7.46
C ARG A 102 3.20 -12.28 -7.73
N ARG A 103 3.47 -12.70 -8.97
CA ARG A 103 3.60 -14.13 -9.32
C ARG A 103 4.75 -14.80 -8.56
N TRP A 104 5.90 -14.12 -8.47
CA TRP A 104 7.06 -14.62 -7.73
C TRP A 104 6.74 -14.79 -6.23
N ILE A 105 6.08 -13.80 -5.62
CA ILE A 105 5.65 -13.86 -4.22
C ILE A 105 4.68 -15.03 -4.05
N GLN A 106 3.68 -15.16 -4.92
CA GLN A 106 2.67 -16.22 -4.81
C GLN A 106 3.27 -17.62 -4.91
N LYS A 107 4.27 -17.83 -5.78
CA LYS A 107 4.98 -19.13 -5.89
C LYS A 107 5.81 -19.48 -4.66
N ARG A 108 6.32 -18.48 -3.93
CA ARG A 108 7.24 -18.67 -2.79
C ARG A 108 6.59 -18.48 -1.43
N THR A 109 5.40 -17.90 -1.40
CA THR A 109 4.56 -17.88 -0.20
C THR A 109 4.03 -19.29 -0.01
N THR A 110 4.69 -20.05 0.86
CA THR A 110 4.10 -21.29 1.35
C THR A 110 2.75 -20.94 1.99
N LYS A 111 1.71 -21.74 1.74
CA LYS A 111 0.44 -21.67 2.48
C LYS A 111 0.67 -22.16 3.91
N GLY A 112 1.49 -21.44 4.65
CA GLY A 112 1.83 -21.72 6.04
C GLY A 112 0.90 -20.95 6.98
N ASN A 113 0.61 -21.55 8.13
CA ASN A 113 -0.07 -20.89 9.25
C ASN A 113 0.80 -19.83 9.95
N SER A 114 1.90 -19.38 9.34
CA SER A 114 2.88 -18.50 9.98
C SER A 114 2.59 -17.02 9.79
N TYR A 115 2.02 -16.61 8.65
CA TYR A 115 1.70 -15.23 8.30
C TYR A 115 0.41 -15.17 7.47
N VAL A 116 -0.46 -14.21 7.79
CA VAL A 116 -1.69 -13.93 7.02
C VAL A 116 -1.54 -12.54 6.40
N PRO A 117 -1.54 -12.42 5.06
CA PRO A 117 -1.45 -11.11 4.42
C PRO A 117 -2.71 -10.27 4.70
N PRO A 118 -2.59 -8.94 4.79
CA PRO A 118 -3.73 -8.05 4.92
C PRO A 118 -4.74 -8.26 3.78
N LYS A 119 -6.02 -8.25 4.10
CA LYS A 119 -7.10 -8.34 3.08
C LYS A 119 -7.25 -7.06 2.27
N THR A 120 -6.91 -5.93 2.87
CA THR A 120 -7.00 -4.59 2.30
C THR A 120 -5.61 -4.00 2.12
N ILE A 121 -5.45 -3.18 1.07
CA ILE A 121 -4.20 -2.44 0.83
C ILE A 121 -4.07 -1.28 1.83
N GLN A 122 -5.19 -0.81 2.38
CA GLN A 122 -5.18 0.31 3.31
C GLN A 122 -4.46 -0.06 4.63
N PRO A 123 -3.62 0.86 5.13
CA PRO A 123 -2.90 0.65 6.38
C PRO A 123 -3.89 0.58 7.55
N ASP A 124 -3.60 -0.30 8.51
CA ASP A 124 -4.34 -0.38 9.77
C ASP A 124 -4.11 0.91 10.59
N PRO A 125 -5.12 1.77 10.78
CA PRO A 125 -4.92 3.08 11.39
C PRO A 125 -4.39 2.99 12.83
N ALA A 126 -4.83 1.97 13.59
CA ALA A 126 -4.39 1.78 14.96
C ALA A 126 -2.91 1.36 15.01
N LEU A 127 -2.48 0.49 14.10
CA LEU A 127 -1.07 0.10 14.00
C LEU A 127 -0.17 1.29 13.62
N PHE A 128 -0.59 2.10 12.65
CA PHE A 128 0.22 3.21 12.13
C PHE A 128 0.24 4.42 13.08
N SER A 129 -0.75 4.56 13.96
CA SER A 129 -0.77 5.59 15.00
C SER A 129 0.01 5.20 16.26
N ALA A 130 0.37 3.91 16.41
CA ALA A 130 1.07 3.43 17.60
C ALA A 130 2.56 3.83 17.60
N PRO A 131 3.20 3.93 18.79
CA PRO A 131 4.64 4.17 18.87
C PRO A 131 5.42 3.13 18.08
N LYS A 132 6.42 3.60 17.30
CA LYS A 132 7.20 2.78 16.34
C LYS A 132 7.69 1.45 16.93
N GLY A 133 8.19 1.47 18.16
CA GLY A 133 8.69 0.27 18.85
C GLY A 133 7.60 -0.77 19.17
N ILE A 134 6.36 -0.36 19.43
CA ILE A 134 5.24 -1.28 19.68
C ILE A 134 4.70 -1.81 18.34
N ALA A 135 4.51 -0.93 17.36
CA ALA A 135 4.05 -1.31 16.03
C ALA A 135 5.00 -2.31 15.36
N SER A 136 6.31 -2.06 15.45
CA SER A 136 7.34 -2.97 14.93
C SER A 136 7.27 -4.36 15.57
N ARG A 137 7.13 -4.44 16.90
CA ARG A 137 6.98 -5.72 17.61
C ARG A 137 5.73 -6.48 17.18
N LEU A 138 4.59 -5.82 17.03
CA LEU A 138 3.38 -6.45 16.52
C LEU A 138 3.58 -7.00 15.10
N MET A 139 4.25 -6.24 14.23
CA MET A 139 4.56 -6.71 12.87
C MET A 139 5.52 -7.90 12.84
N GLN A 140 6.52 -7.92 13.71
CA GLN A 140 7.41 -9.08 13.87
C GLN A 140 6.62 -10.31 14.35
N LEU A 141 5.69 -10.15 15.30
CA LEU A 141 4.82 -11.24 15.77
C LEU A 141 3.86 -11.75 14.66
N ARG A 142 3.28 -10.84 13.88
CA ARG A 142 2.42 -11.17 12.72
C ARG A 142 3.18 -11.99 11.69
N THR A 143 4.40 -11.57 11.36
CA THR A 143 5.22 -12.21 10.33
C THR A 143 5.98 -13.44 10.84
N GLY A 144 5.96 -13.72 12.14
CA GLY A 144 6.69 -14.83 12.74
C GLY A 144 8.19 -14.59 12.89
N HIS A 145 8.63 -13.33 12.87
CA HIS A 145 10.01 -12.87 13.05
C HIS A 145 10.22 -12.14 14.39
N ALA A 146 9.35 -12.39 15.37
CA ALA A 146 9.49 -11.82 16.70
C ALA A 146 10.69 -12.40 17.44
N LEU A 147 11.32 -11.58 18.28
CA LEU A 147 12.43 -11.97 19.14
C LEU A 147 11.95 -12.80 20.34
N ILE A 148 11.42 -13.99 20.03
CA ILE A 148 10.91 -14.99 20.98
C ILE A 148 11.70 -16.29 20.81
N GLY A 149 11.82 -17.09 21.86
CA GLY A 149 12.67 -18.29 21.93
C GLY A 149 12.53 -19.21 20.72
N THR A 150 11.31 -19.56 20.32
CA THR A 150 11.09 -20.41 19.14
C THR A 150 11.68 -19.85 17.84
N HIS A 151 11.63 -18.52 17.65
CA HIS A 151 12.22 -17.89 16.47
C HIS A 151 13.74 -17.71 16.62
N CYS A 152 14.20 -17.25 17.79
CA CYS A 152 15.61 -17.00 18.08
C CYS A 152 16.43 -18.29 17.98
N LYS A 153 15.96 -19.41 18.58
CA LYS A 153 16.57 -20.74 18.46
C LYS A 153 16.63 -21.19 16.99
N LYS A 154 15.50 -21.11 16.28
CA LYS A 154 15.41 -21.53 14.87
C LYS A 154 16.33 -20.73 13.93
N ARG A 155 16.62 -19.47 14.25
CA ARG A 155 17.43 -18.56 13.42
C ARG A 155 18.83 -18.32 13.99
N HIS A 156 19.22 -19.00 15.06
CA HIS A 156 20.50 -18.81 15.75
C HIS A 156 20.78 -17.34 16.13
N ILE A 157 19.75 -16.63 16.61
CA ILE A 157 19.84 -15.23 17.01
C ILE A 157 20.25 -15.14 18.48
N GLY A 158 21.29 -14.35 18.77
CA GLY A 158 21.67 -14.00 20.15
C GLY A 158 22.22 -15.16 20.99
N GLY A 159 22.69 -16.24 20.36
CA GLY A 159 23.23 -17.41 21.08
C GLY A 159 22.19 -18.33 21.70
N VAL A 160 20.90 -18.11 21.43
CA VAL A 160 19.79 -18.88 22.02
C VAL A 160 19.81 -20.34 21.54
N THR A 161 20.03 -21.26 22.48
CA THR A 161 20.01 -22.72 22.23
C THR A 161 18.74 -23.40 22.73
N ASP A 162 18.10 -22.84 23.76
CA ASP A 162 16.82 -23.31 24.30
C ASP A 162 15.67 -22.33 23.96
N ASP A 163 14.52 -22.88 23.58
CA ASP A 163 13.32 -22.11 23.29
C ASP A 163 12.34 -22.08 24.44
N THR A 164 12.67 -22.63 25.61
CA THR A 164 11.88 -22.49 26.82
C THR A 164 11.53 -21.02 27.12
N CYS A 165 10.29 -20.80 27.53
CA CYS A 165 9.79 -19.47 27.85
C CYS A 165 10.56 -18.87 29.03
N ARG A 166 11.27 -17.77 28.77
CA ARG A 166 12.04 -17.00 29.77
C ARG A 166 11.25 -16.45 30.97
N LEU A 167 9.93 -16.64 30.98
CA LEU A 167 9.01 -16.06 31.96
C LEU A 167 8.36 -17.10 32.85
N CYS A 168 8.12 -18.31 32.31
CA CYS A 168 7.46 -19.38 33.04
C CYS A 168 8.28 -20.66 33.11
N GLU A 169 9.36 -20.75 32.32
CA GLU A 169 10.37 -21.82 32.35
C GLU A 169 9.81 -23.23 32.12
N ARG A 170 8.62 -23.36 31.52
CA ARG A 170 7.90 -24.65 31.40
C ARG A 170 7.61 -25.08 29.97
N TYR A 171 7.38 -24.14 29.06
CA TYR A 171 6.93 -24.42 27.70
C TYR A 171 7.72 -23.59 26.70
N PRO A 172 7.83 -24.02 25.42
CA PRO A 172 8.44 -23.22 24.38
C PRO A 172 7.81 -21.81 24.27
N GLU A 173 8.66 -20.80 24.16
CA GLU A 173 8.34 -19.39 23.95
C GLU A 173 7.78 -19.17 22.53
N SER A 174 6.55 -19.62 22.34
CA SER A 174 5.79 -19.52 21.10
C SER A 174 4.75 -18.42 21.20
N ARG A 175 4.29 -17.91 20.04
CA ARG A 175 3.16 -16.96 19.98
C ARG A 175 1.92 -17.51 20.69
N GLU A 176 1.65 -18.81 20.54
CA GLU A 176 0.51 -19.46 21.20
C GLU A 176 0.66 -19.41 22.73
N HIS A 177 1.82 -19.84 23.23
CA HIS A 177 2.09 -19.82 24.66
C HIS A 177 1.97 -18.41 25.26
N LEU A 178 2.66 -17.43 24.65
CA LEU A 178 2.71 -16.05 25.13
C LEU A 178 1.33 -15.40 25.22
N PHE A 179 0.46 -15.62 24.22
CA PHE A 179 -0.85 -14.97 24.16
C PHE A 179 -1.98 -15.77 24.83
N ARG A 180 -1.83 -17.09 25.04
CA ARG A 180 -2.94 -17.96 25.51
C ARG A 180 -2.65 -18.80 26.74
N HIS A 181 -1.39 -19.05 27.10
CA HIS A 181 -1.06 -20.03 28.14
C HIS A 181 -0.09 -19.54 29.20
N CYS A 182 0.73 -18.52 28.91
CA CYS A 182 1.77 -18.07 29.82
C CYS A 182 1.17 -17.66 31.18
N PRO A 183 1.57 -18.30 32.30
CA PRO A 183 1.03 -17.99 33.61
C PRO A 183 1.52 -16.64 34.13
N ARG A 184 2.68 -16.17 33.68
CA ARG A 184 3.26 -14.88 34.10
C ARG A 184 2.39 -13.69 33.70
N TRP A 185 1.75 -13.75 32.54
CA TRP A 185 0.86 -12.71 32.03
C TRP A 185 -0.62 -13.06 32.19
N ARG A 186 -0.99 -13.70 33.29
CA ARG A 186 -2.37 -14.15 33.48
C ARG A 186 -3.35 -12.98 33.47
N MET A 187 -2.99 -11.83 34.06
CA MET A 187 -3.89 -10.68 34.14
C MET A 187 -4.00 -9.98 32.78
N GLU A 188 -2.87 -9.68 32.15
CA GLU A 188 -2.81 -9.03 30.84
C GLU A 188 -3.49 -9.87 29.75
N ARG A 189 -3.41 -11.21 29.84
CA ARG A 189 -4.17 -12.10 28.95
C ARG A 189 -5.67 -12.04 29.20
N LYS A 190 -6.12 -11.92 30.46
CA LYS A 190 -7.54 -11.74 30.77
C LYS A 190 -8.06 -10.42 30.19
N ASP A 191 -7.29 -9.35 30.31
CA ASP A 191 -7.65 -8.04 29.77
C ASP A 191 -7.70 -8.04 28.24
N LEU A 192 -6.68 -8.63 27.60
CA LEU A 192 -6.67 -8.87 26.14
C LEU A 192 -7.89 -9.68 25.71
N GLU A 193 -8.19 -10.77 26.40
CA GLU A 193 -9.32 -11.64 26.12
C GLU A 193 -10.66 -10.95 26.28
N ALA A 194 -10.82 -10.11 27.31
CA ALA A 194 -12.02 -9.30 27.53
C ALA A 194 -12.22 -8.29 26.40
N ALA A 195 -11.17 -7.57 26.00
CA ALA A 195 -11.20 -6.62 24.89
C ALA A 195 -11.54 -7.30 23.56
N VAL A 196 -10.86 -8.41 23.24
CA VAL A 196 -11.13 -9.21 22.04
C VAL A 196 -12.56 -9.76 22.05
N LYS A 197 -13.05 -10.24 23.20
CA LYS A 197 -14.42 -10.77 23.33
C LYS A 197 -15.46 -9.66 23.11
N LYS A 198 -15.21 -8.43 23.57
CA LYS A 198 -16.08 -7.27 23.32
C LYS A 198 -16.21 -7.00 21.82
N GLU A 199 -15.11 -6.93 21.11
CA GLU A 199 -15.10 -6.75 19.65
C GLU A 199 -15.68 -7.96 18.89
N ALA A 200 -15.44 -9.18 19.37
CA ALA A 200 -15.99 -10.37 18.72
C ALA A 200 -17.53 -10.46 18.83
N LYS A 201 -18.15 -9.82 19.84
CA LYS A 201 -19.61 -9.75 19.98
C LYS A 201 -20.25 -8.88 18.90
N THR A 202 -19.59 -7.78 18.50
CA THR A 202 -20.08 -6.84 17.49
C THR A 202 -19.84 -7.35 16.06
N HIS A 203 -19.01 -8.38 15.88
CA HIS A 203 -18.66 -8.93 14.57
C HIS A 203 -18.90 -10.46 14.49
N PRO A 204 -19.99 -10.92 13.85
CA PRO A 204 -20.34 -12.35 13.78
C PRO A 204 -19.23 -13.26 13.22
N ARG A 205 -18.45 -12.76 12.26
CA ARG A 205 -17.31 -13.48 11.64
C ARG A 205 -16.15 -13.78 12.62
N LEU A 206 -16.12 -13.12 13.77
CA LEU A 206 -15.06 -13.26 14.77
C LEU A 206 -15.42 -14.27 15.88
N LYS A 207 -16.66 -14.80 15.94
CA LYS A 207 -17.12 -15.67 17.05
C LYS A 207 -16.21 -16.88 17.31
N THR A 208 -15.54 -17.40 16.29
CA THR A 208 -14.63 -18.56 16.38
C THR A 208 -13.17 -18.19 16.68
N TRP A 209 -12.87 -16.95 17.07
CA TRP A 209 -11.49 -16.47 17.23
C TRP A 209 -10.60 -17.34 18.13
N ARG A 210 -11.19 -18.06 19.10
CA ARG A 210 -10.47 -18.98 20.00
C ARG A 210 -9.86 -20.18 19.28
N THR A 211 -10.50 -20.66 18.21
CA THR A 211 -10.01 -21.83 17.45
C THR A 211 -9.02 -21.43 16.37
N TRP A 212 -8.81 -20.14 16.14
CA TRP A 212 -7.89 -19.67 15.11
C TRP A 212 -6.45 -19.92 15.53
N ASN A 213 -5.59 -20.16 14.54
CA ASN A 213 -4.15 -20.11 14.77
C ASN A 213 -3.69 -18.67 15.08
N MET A 214 -2.51 -18.54 15.68
CA MET A 214 -1.97 -17.23 16.05
C MET A 214 -1.74 -16.29 14.87
N ALA A 215 -1.38 -16.78 13.68
CA ALA A 215 -1.16 -15.89 12.54
C ALA A 215 -2.46 -15.17 12.13
N ARG A 216 -3.58 -15.90 12.11
CA ARG A 216 -4.90 -15.34 11.84
C ARG A 216 -5.36 -14.41 12.98
N PHE A 217 -5.17 -14.83 14.23
CA PHE A 217 -5.52 -14.01 15.39
C PHE A 217 -4.76 -12.67 15.40
N LEU A 218 -3.45 -12.69 15.20
CA LEU A 218 -2.61 -11.49 15.20
C LEU A 218 -2.86 -10.59 13.98
N ALA A 219 -3.28 -11.15 12.85
CA ALA A 219 -3.53 -10.41 11.61
C ALA A 219 -4.89 -9.70 11.57
N GLU A 220 -5.81 -9.99 12.48
CA GLU A 220 -7.15 -9.39 12.48
C GLU A 220 -7.08 -7.91 12.90
N PRO A 221 -7.43 -6.94 12.02
CA PRO A 221 -7.28 -5.51 12.32
C PRO A 221 -8.12 -5.04 13.50
N VAL A 222 -9.29 -5.67 13.71
CA VAL A 222 -10.18 -5.37 14.84
C VAL A 222 -9.50 -5.62 16.19
N PHE A 223 -8.57 -6.58 16.25
CA PHE A 223 -7.85 -6.89 17.49
C PHE A 223 -6.60 -6.04 17.68
N THR A 224 -6.17 -5.26 16.68
CA THR A 224 -4.95 -4.46 16.73
C THR A 224 -4.84 -3.56 17.97
N PRO A 225 -5.86 -2.78 18.36
CA PRO A 225 -5.77 -1.93 19.55
C PRO A 225 -5.48 -2.73 20.83
N ALA A 226 -6.20 -3.85 21.02
CA ALA A 226 -6.02 -4.71 22.19
C ALA A 226 -4.65 -5.41 22.19
N LEU A 227 -4.18 -5.83 21.02
CA LEU A 227 -2.83 -6.42 20.85
C LEU A 227 -1.74 -5.41 21.17
N LEU A 228 -1.85 -4.16 20.69
CA LEU A 228 -0.89 -3.10 20.98
C LEU A 228 -0.82 -2.80 22.48
N GLN A 229 -1.98 -2.75 23.15
CA GLN A 229 -2.05 -2.55 24.59
C GLN A 229 -1.36 -3.69 25.34
N PHE A 230 -1.67 -4.95 25.00
CA PHE A 230 -0.98 -6.11 25.56
C PHE A 230 0.56 -6.05 25.39
N LEU A 231 1.06 -5.62 24.23
CA LEU A 231 2.51 -5.46 24.00
C LEU A 231 3.13 -4.31 24.80
N LYS A 232 2.34 -3.28 25.12
CA LYS A 232 2.76 -2.17 25.97
C LYS A 232 2.95 -2.66 27.41
N ASP A 233 1.99 -3.43 27.90
CA ASP A 233 1.94 -3.88 29.30
C ASP A 233 2.94 -5.01 29.59
N THR A 234 3.10 -5.94 28.66
CA THR A 234 3.94 -7.15 28.88
C THR A 234 5.40 -6.98 28.48
N GLY A 235 5.71 -6.03 27.59
CA GLY A 235 7.05 -5.90 27.03
C GLY A 235 7.50 -7.11 26.17
N VAL A 236 6.60 -8.01 25.77
CA VAL A 236 6.96 -9.21 25.00
C VAL A 236 7.68 -8.85 23.69
N ALA A 237 8.61 -9.74 23.27
CA ALA A 237 9.42 -9.62 22.06
C ALA A 237 10.23 -8.31 21.96
N ARG A 238 10.53 -7.65 23.08
CA ARG A 238 11.34 -6.42 23.11
C ARG A 238 12.82 -6.69 22.85
N CYS A 239 13.33 -7.82 23.30
CA CYS A 239 14.70 -8.28 23.09
C CYS A 239 14.74 -9.81 22.94
N PRO A 240 15.80 -10.39 22.36
CA PRO A 240 15.99 -11.83 22.33
C PRO A 240 16.00 -12.42 23.75
N PRO A 241 15.58 -13.68 23.94
CA PRO A 241 15.87 -14.40 25.17
C PRO A 241 17.39 -14.50 25.37
N ARG A 242 17.81 -14.64 26.62
CA ARG A 242 19.21 -14.93 26.96
C ARG A 242 19.48 -16.41 26.82
#